data_AF-A0A2N2V3V8-F1
#
_entry.id   AF-A0A2N2V3V8-F1
#
_cell.length_a   1.000
_cell.length_b   1.000
_cell.length_c   1.000
_cell.angle_alpha   90.00
_cell.angle_beta   90.00
_cell.angle_gamma   90.00
#
_symmetry.space_group_name_H-M   'P 1'
#
loop_
_entity.id
_entity.type
_entity.pdbx_description
1 polymer ?
#
loop_
_entity_poly.entity_id
_entity_poly.type
_entity_poly.pdbx_seq_one_letter_code
_entity_poly.pdbx_strand_id
1 'polypeptide(L)' 'MTRVQIRDAILFGWPFFGATPEGDVLARYVMYGPVFRWSRNQMIPMPLQGSDLIWWLQVTAEEGDSAPDVS' A
#
# COMPACT_ATOMS: atom_id res chain seq x y z
N MET A 1 -6.64 -2.50 9.66
CA MET A 1 -7.48 -1.63 8.82
C MET A 1 -7.89 -2.42 7.59
N THR A 2 -9.10 -2.21 7.06
CA THR A 2 -9.54 -2.84 5.81
C THR A 2 -8.91 -2.16 4.59
N ARG A 3 -8.94 -2.81 3.42
CA ARG A 3 -8.48 -2.23 2.15
C ARG A 3 -9.14 -0.86 1.87
N VAL A 4 -10.43 -0.73 2.14
CA VAL A 4 -11.19 0.53 1.97
C VAL A 4 -10.65 1.62 2.91
N GLN A 5 -10.42 1.29 4.19
CA GLN A 5 -9.89 2.25 5.16
C GLN A 5 -8.47 2.73 4.79
N ILE A 6 -7.61 1.83 4.30
CA ILE A 6 -6.26 2.18 3.83
C ILE A 6 -6.35 3.09 2.61
N ARG A 7 -7.18 2.73 1.62
CA ARG A 7 -7.41 3.55 0.42
C ARG A 7 -7.86 4.97 0.77
N ASP A 8 -8.87 5.08 1.63
CA ASP A 8 -9.44 6.37 2.00
C ASP A 8 -8.44 7.21 2.81
N ALA A 9 -7.63 6.59 3.68
CA ALA A 9 -6.55 7.29 4.37
C ALA A 9 -5.49 7.84 3.40
N ILE A 10 -5.12 7.07 2.36
CA ILE A 10 -4.20 7.51 1.30
C ILE A 10 -4.79 8.69 0.53
N LEU A 11 -6.06 8.60 0.11
CA LEU A 11 -6.76 9.64 -0.65
C LEU A 11 -6.86 10.96 0.10
N PHE A 12 -7.34 10.91 1.35
CA PHE A 12 -7.63 12.12 2.15
C PHE A 12 -6.42 12.65 2.89
N GLY A 13 -5.29 11.94 2.83
CA GLY A 13 -4.05 12.41 3.37
C GLY A 13 -3.79 12.03 4.82
N TRP A 14 -4.63 11.18 5.43
CA TRP A 14 -4.61 10.88 6.86
C TRP A 14 -3.44 9.97 7.26
N PRO A 15 -2.87 10.15 8.46
CA PRO A 15 -2.01 9.16 9.10
C PRO A 15 -2.73 7.82 9.25
N PHE A 16 -2.00 6.74 9.03
CA PHE A 16 -2.52 5.39 9.20
C PHE A 16 -1.40 4.39 9.39
N PHE A 17 -1.77 3.21 9.89
CA PHE A 17 -0.93 2.01 9.91
C PHE A 17 -1.82 0.81 9.60
N GLY A 18 -1.56 0.10 8.51
CA GLY A 18 -2.41 -0.98 8.04
C GLY A 18 -1.68 -1.99 7.18
N ALA A 19 -2.17 -3.22 7.18
CA ALA A 19 -1.71 -4.27 6.28
C ALA A 19 -2.73 -4.47 5.15
N THR A 20 -2.25 -4.62 3.92
CA THR A 20 -3.09 -5.02 2.79
C THR A 20 -3.39 -6.54 2.87
N PRO A 21 -4.41 -7.05 2.16
CA PRO A 21 -4.68 -8.48 2.13
C PRO A 21 -3.50 -9.34 1.62
N GLU A 22 -2.63 -8.75 0.81
CA GLU A 22 -1.43 -9.39 0.25
C GLU A 22 -0.26 -9.44 1.24
N GLY A 23 -0.44 -8.86 2.45
CA GLY A 23 0.55 -8.89 3.52
C GLY A 23 1.52 -7.70 3.54
N ASP A 24 1.38 -6.73 2.62
CA ASP A 24 2.18 -5.49 2.66
C ASP A 24 1.72 -4.60 3.82
N VAL A 25 2.67 -4.20 4.67
CA VAL A 25 2.41 -3.25 5.75
C VAL A 25 2.71 -1.84 5.25
N LEU A 26 1.71 -0.97 5.33
CA LEU A 26 1.76 0.42 4.89
C LEU A 26 1.53 1.38 6.06
N ALA A 27 2.24 2.52 6.05
CA ALA A 27 2.10 3.53 7.08
C ALA A 27 2.27 4.96 6.55
N ARG A 28 1.56 5.89 7.17
CA ARG A 28 1.79 7.34 7.06
C ARG A 28 1.74 7.94 8.45
N TYR A 29 2.75 8.73 8.82
CA TYR A 29 2.88 9.26 10.19
C TYR A 29 2.37 10.69 10.33
N VAL A 30 2.32 11.47 9.24
CA VAL A 30 1.91 12.87 9.24
C VAL A 30 0.91 13.14 8.12
N MET A 31 0.01 14.12 8.32
CA MET A 31 -0.95 14.54 7.29
C MET A 31 -0.23 14.88 5.99
N TYR A 32 -0.75 14.38 4.86
CA TYR A 32 -0.20 14.60 3.51
C TYR A 32 1.28 14.21 3.32
N GLY A 33 1.89 13.52 4.29
CA GLY A 33 3.23 12.98 4.18
C GLY A 33 3.30 11.74 3.29
N PRO A 34 4.51 11.22 3.04
CA PRO A 34 4.68 10.02 2.23
C PRO A 34 4.06 8.80 2.90
N VAL A 35 3.47 7.94 2.08
CA VAL A 35 3.18 6.56 2.47
C VAL A 35 4.47 5.75 2.39
N PHE A 36 4.74 4.98 3.43
CA PHE A 36 5.84 4.02 3.50
C PHE A 36 5.29 2.60 3.39
N ARG A 37 6.08 1.72 2.79
CA ARG A 37 5.90 0.27 2.83
C ARG A 37 6.99 -0.36 3.68
N TRP A 38 6.60 -1.29 4.53
CA TRP A 38 7.52 -2.09 5.30
C TRP A 38 8.08 -3.22 4.45
N SER A 39 9.40 -3.34 4.41
CA SER A 39 10.09 -4.47 3.80
C SER A 39 11.14 -4.97 4.77
N ARG A 40 10.95 -6.19 5.29
CA ARG A 40 11.79 -6.76 6.35
C ARG A 40 11.83 -5.83 7.57
N ASN A 41 12.96 -5.16 7.82
CA ASN A 41 13.15 -4.20 8.91
C ASN A 41 13.38 -2.76 8.40
N GLN A 42 12.97 -2.47 7.18
CA GLN A 42 13.13 -1.15 6.56
C GLN A 42 11.78 -0.57 6.17
N MET A 43 11.63 0.74 6.38
CA MET A 43 10.54 1.53 5.84
C MET A 43 11.00 2.19 4.55
N ILE A 44 10.38 1.80 3.43
CA ILE A 44 10.71 2.31 2.11
C ILE A 44 9.59 3.27 1.70
N PRO A 45 9.89 4.54 1.36
CA PRO A 45 8.86 5.45 0.86
C PRO A 45 8.31 4.92 -0.47
N MET A 46 6.99 4.94 -0.60
CA MET A 46 6.35 4.53 -1.84
C MET A 46 6.68 5.53 -2.96
N PRO A 47 7.07 5.05 -4.16
CA PRO A 47 7.42 5.92 -5.27
C PRO A 47 6.20 6.68 -5.81
N LEU A 48 5.00 6.13 -5.60
CA LEU A 48 3.72 6.72 -5.97
C LEU A 48 2.97 7.18 -4.72
N GLN A 49 2.08 8.17 -4.88
CA GLN A 49 1.22 8.71 -3.82
C GLN A 49 -0.21 8.89 -4.33
N GLY A 50 -1.16 9.10 -3.41
CA GLY A 50 -2.55 9.41 -3.77
C GLY A 50 -3.21 8.36 -4.65
N SER A 51 -3.86 8.81 -5.73
CA SER A 51 -4.56 7.95 -6.70
C SER A 51 -3.65 6.95 -7.39
N ASP A 52 -2.43 7.33 -7.75
CA ASP A 52 -1.51 6.48 -8.49
C ASP A 52 -1.03 5.32 -7.62
N LEU A 53 -0.79 5.58 -6.34
CA LEU A 53 -0.50 4.54 -5.36
C LEU A 53 -1.66 3.56 -5.20
N ILE A 54 -2.90 4.06 -5.17
CA ILE A 54 -4.09 3.22 -5.03
C ILE A 54 -4.27 2.33 -6.25
N TRP A 55 -4.10 2.88 -7.45
CA TRP A 55 -4.13 2.13 -8.68
C TRP A 55 -3.06 1.03 -8.69
N TRP A 56 -1.82 1.38 -8.31
CA TRP A 56 -0.73 0.40 -8.21
C TRP A 56 -1.05 -0.73 -7.23
N LEU A 57 -1.57 -0.42 -6.03
CA LEU A 57 -1.99 -1.42 -5.04
C LEU A 57 -3.17 -2.31 -5.48
N GLN A 58 -3.94 -1.88 -6.49
CA GLN A 58 -4.98 -2.71 -7.10
C GLN A 58 -4.37 -3.67 -8.12
N VAL A 59 -3.55 -3.16 -9.04
CA VAL A 59 -2.87 -3.98 -10.06
C VAL A 59 -2.01 -5.06 -9.42
N THR A 60 -1.21 -4.72 -8.41
CA THR A 60 -0.36 -5.71 -7.73
C THR A 60 -1.15 -6.80 -7.01
N ALA A 61 -2.36 -6.47 -6.55
CA ALA A 61 -3.24 -7.44 -5.89
C ALA A 61 -3.88 -8.39 -6.91
N GLU A 62 -4.18 -7.90 -8.12
CA GLU A 62 -4.72 -8.71 -9.21
C GLU A 62 -3.64 -9.64 -9.82
N GLU A 63 -2.39 -9.16 -9.95
CA GLU A 63 -1.27 -9.97 -10.45
C GLU A 63 -0.83 -11.07 -9.46
N GLY A 64 -1.03 -10.86 -8.15
CA GLY A 64 -0.73 -11.84 -7.10
C GLY A 64 -1.59 -13.10 -7.12
N ASP A 65 -2.69 -13.13 -7.90
CA ASP A 65 -3.59 -14.28 -8.06
C ASP A 65 -3.35 -15.04 -9.39
N SER A 66 -2.27 -14.71 -10.11
CA SER A 66 -1.85 -15.41 -11.32
C SER A 66 -0.33 -15.41 -11.46
N ALA A 67 0.36 -16.18 -10.61
CA ALA A 67 1.67 -16.67 -11.01
C ALA A 67 1.47 -17.82 -12.02
N PRO A 68 1.92 -17.71 -13.28
CA PRO A 68 2.16 -18.91 -14.07
C PRO A 68 3.28 -19.68 -13.37
N ASP A 69 3.00 -20.95 -13.06
CA ASP A 69 4.00 -21.95 -12.72
C ASP A 69 5.03 -22.00 -13.86
N VAL A 70 6.24 -21.50 -13.59
CA VAL A 70 7.40 -21.71 -14.45
C VAL A 70 8.30 -22.73 -13.76
N SER A 71 8.01 -23.99 -14.09
CA SER A 71 8.93 -25.13 -14.02
C SER A 71 10.10 -24.98 -14.99
#